data_AF-A0A2G8T8G2-F1
#
_entry.id   AF-A0A2G8T8G2-F1
#
_cell.length_a   1.000
_cell.length_b   1.000
_cell.length_c   1.000
_cell.angle_alpha   90.00
_cell.angle_beta   90.00
_cell.angle_gamma   90.00
#
_symmetry.space_group_name_H-M   'P 1'
#
loop_
_entity.id
_entity.type
_entity.pdbx_description
1 polymer ?
#
loop_
_entity_poly.entity_id
_entity_poly.type
_entity_poly.pdbx_seq_one_letter_code
_entity_poly.pdbx_strand_id
1 'polypeptide(L)'
;MHLRFLSAVFVALAVLAPCSALAEPSMIYVVRHGEKAPAGKDPELNEQGKARAQNIATTLHRVGIASIFSSTTARTQQTAQPLAQRSSLPVQTYDPGAPKALVEKVKAQSGVVLVVGHSNTVPDLVRLFGGAPGSDIADNEYDRMYQLIVGPNGAVTTVLLTSLPATGAAP
;
A
#
# COMPACT_ATOMS: atom_id res chain seq x y z
N MET A 1 6.32 -13.04 -76.65
CA MET A 1 6.19 -12.01 -75.60
C MET A 1 5.68 -12.71 -74.34
N HIS A 2 6.59 -13.12 -73.44
CA HIS A 2 6.25 -13.95 -72.28
C HIS A 2 5.84 -13.05 -71.09
N LEU A 3 4.58 -13.18 -70.68
CA LEU A 3 4.01 -12.49 -69.52
C LEU A 3 4.35 -13.30 -68.26
N ARG A 4 5.21 -12.75 -67.39
CA ARG A 4 5.55 -13.36 -66.10
C ARG A 4 4.71 -12.70 -65.00
N PHE A 5 3.69 -13.40 -64.50
CA PHE A 5 3.00 -13.03 -63.28
C PHE A 5 3.83 -13.51 -62.08
N LEU A 6 4.58 -12.60 -61.43
CA LEU A 6 5.10 -12.85 -60.08
C LEU A 6 3.97 -12.55 -59.09
N SER A 7 3.37 -13.60 -58.53
CA SER A 7 2.50 -13.47 -57.36
C SER A 7 3.38 -13.23 -56.14
N ALA A 8 3.38 -12.00 -55.63
CA ALA A 8 3.99 -11.67 -54.35
C ALA A 8 3.00 -12.06 -53.24
N VAL A 9 3.26 -13.18 -52.56
CA VAL A 9 2.55 -13.55 -51.33
C VAL A 9 3.13 -12.71 -50.19
N PHE A 10 2.42 -11.66 -49.80
CA PHE A 10 2.70 -10.92 -48.57
C PHE A 10 2.18 -11.74 -47.38
N VAL A 11 3.08 -12.40 -46.66
CA VAL A 11 2.75 -13.00 -45.35
C VAL A 11 2.71 -11.86 -44.33
N ALA A 12 1.51 -11.41 -43.97
CA ALA A 12 1.30 -10.48 -42.87
C ALA A 12 1.59 -11.19 -41.54
N LEU A 13 2.76 -10.94 -40.96
CA LEU A 13 3.11 -11.38 -39.62
C LEU A 13 2.30 -10.52 -38.62
N ALA A 14 1.15 -11.03 -38.19
CA ALA A 14 0.37 -10.42 -37.12
C ALA A 14 1.19 -10.45 -35.82
N VAL A 15 1.75 -9.30 -35.43
CA VAL A 15 2.42 -9.13 -34.15
C VAL A 15 1.35 -9.23 -33.07
N LEU A 16 1.24 -10.40 -32.43
CA LEU A 16 0.53 -10.57 -31.17
C LEU A 16 1.29 -9.77 -30.11
N ALA A 17 0.96 -8.49 -29.97
CA ALA A 17 1.42 -7.70 -28.83
C ALA A 17 0.85 -8.36 -27.56
N PRO A 18 1.68 -8.83 -26.61
CA PRO A 18 1.16 -9.30 -25.34
C PRO A 18 0.43 -8.13 -24.68
N CYS A 19 -0.87 -8.30 -24.46
CA CYS A 19 -1.64 -7.43 -23.61
C CYS A 19 -1.13 -7.66 -22.20
N SER A 20 -0.08 -6.94 -21.80
CA SER A 20 0.33 -6.85 -20.41
C SER A 20 -0.79 -6.12 -19.68
N ALA A 21 -1.80 -6.86 -19.24
CA ALA A 21 -2.73 -6.35 -18.25
C ALA A 21 -1.87 -5.92 -17.06
N LEU A 22 -1.81 -4.61 -16.79
CA LEU A 22 -1.18 -4.10 -15.59
C LEU A 22 -1.92 -4.76 -14.42
N ALA A 23 -1.28 -5.73 -13.78
CA ALA A 23 -1.89 -6.46 -12.69
C ALA A 23 -2.00 -5.49 -11.51
N GLU A 24 -3.23 -5.08 -11.19
CA GLU A 24 -3.56 -4.35 -9.97
C GLU A 24 -3.05 -5.12 -8.74
N PRO A 25 -2.80 -4.44 -7.60
CA PRO A 25 -2.29 -5.11 -6.43
C PRO A 25 -3.30 -6.15 -5.94
N SER A 26 -2.83 -7.36 -5.69
CA SER A 26 -3.65 -8.45 -5.14
C SER A 26 -4.15 -8.16 -3.72
N MET A 27 -3.39 -7.35 -2.98
CA MET A 27 -3.67 -7.00 -1.60
C MET A 27 -3.02 -5.68 -1.21
N ILE A 28 -3.72 -4.89 -0.40
CA ILE A 28 -3.23 -3.61 0.11
C ILE A 28 -3.37 -3.61 1.62
N TYR A 29 -2.25 -3.44 2.33
CA TYR A 29 -2.25 -3.13 3.75
C TYR A 29 -2.27 -1.62 3.93
N VAL A 30 -3.18 -1.12 4.76
CA VAL A 30 -3.25 0.30 5.12
C VAL A 30 -3.15 0.42 6.64
N VAL A 31 -2.22 1.24 7.11
CA VAL A 31 -1.99 1.47 8.54
C VAL A 31 -1.85 2.96 8.83
N ARG A 32 -2.21 3.37 10.05
CA ARG A 32 -1.75 4.63 10.62
C ARG A 32 -0.28 4.49 11.04
N HIS A 33 0.47 5.58 11.10
CA HIS A 33 1.73 5.62 11.84
C HIS A 33 1.57 5.11 13.29
N GLY A 34 2.66 4.63 13.90
CA GLY A 34 2.67 4.26 15.32
C GLY A 34 2.68 5.46 16.27
N GLU A 35 2.70 5.18 17.57
CA GLU A 35 2.66 6.16 18.64
C GLU A 35 3.79 7.19 18.50
N LYS A 36 3.43 8.47 18.58
CA LYS A 36 4.34 9.61 18.39
C LYS A 36 4.71 10.26 19.72
N ALA A 37 5.82 10.99 19.73
CA ALA A 37 6.14 11.92 20.80
C ALA A 37 5.01 12.96 20.98
N PRO A 38 4.76 13.44 22.21
CA PRO A 38 3.62 14.32 22.50
C PRO A 38 3.76 15.72 21.90
N ALA A 39 4.99 16.18 21.64
CA ALA A 39 5.28 17.53 21.20
C ALA A 39 6.26 17.56 20.02
N GLY A 40 6.28 18.68 19.28
CA GLY A 40 7.10 18.89 18.09
C GLY A 40 6.25 19.16 16.85
N LYS A 41 6.81 19.89 15.87
CA LYS A 41 6.12 20.20 14.61
C LYS A 41 5.94 18.96 13.73
N ASP A 42 6.94 18.08 13.71
CA ASP A 42 6.88 16.77 13.08
C ASP A 42 7.43 15.73 14.06
N PRO A 43 6.63 15.31 15.06
CA PRO A 43 7.10 14.44 16.12
C PRO A 43 7.46 13.06 15.57
N GLU A 44 8.59 12.55 16.02
CA GLU A 44 9.03 11.18 15.78
C GLU A 44 8.17 10.16 16.55
N LEU A 45 8.37 8.88 16.27
CA LEU A 45 7.82 7.78 17.07
C LEU A 45 8.46 7.77 18.47
N ASN A 46 7.64 7.55 19.48
CA ASN A 46 8.12 7.20 20.81
C ASN A 46 8.52 5.70 20.86
N GLU A 47 8.98 5.20 22.00
CA GLU A 47 9.41 3.81 22.13
C GLU A 47 8.29 2.79 21.83
N GLN A 48 7.05 3.10 22.22
CA GLN A 48 5.89 2.27 21.90
C GLN A 48 5.64 2.22 20.38
N GLY A 49 5.72 3.36 19.70
CA GLY A 49 5.57 3.46 18.25
C GLY A 49 6.69 2.75 17.49
N LYS A 50 7.93 2.83 17.97
CA LYS A 50 9.06 2.06 17.41
C LYS A 50 8.84 0.56 17.53
N ALA A 51 8.36 0.09 18.70
CA ALA A 51 7.99 -1.31 18.89
C ALA A 51 6.86 -1.73 17.94
N ARG A 52 5.85 -0.87 17.73
CA ARG A 52 4.79 -1.11 16.75
C ARG A 52 5.32 -1.27 15.34
N ALA A 53 6.17 -0.35 14.90
CA ALA A 53 6.79 -0.39 13.58
C ALA A 53 7.51 -1.72 13.34
N GLN A 54 8.23 -2.23 14.35
CA GLN A 54 8.89 -3.53 14.27
C GLN A 54 7.93 -4.72 14.24
N ASN A 55 6.82 -4.65 14.97
CA ASN A 55 5.79 -5.67 14.93
C ASN A 55 5.09 -5.70 13.57
N ILE A 56 4.76 -4.54 12.99
CA ILE A 56 4.21 -4.45 11.63
C ILE A 56 5.19 -5.08 10.64
N ALA A 57 6.49 -4.74 10.72
CA ALA A 57 7.49 -5.34 9.85
C ALA A 57 7.59 -6.86 10.02
N THR A 58 7.52 -7.36 11.26
CA THR A 58 7.55 -8.80 11.53
C THR A 58 6.30 -9.51 11.03
N THR A 59 5.12 -8.94 11.21
CA THR A 59 3.86 -9.50 10.70
C THR A 59 3.86 -9.55 9.17
N LEU A 60 4.32 -8.49 8.51
CA LEU A 60 4.18 -8.34 7.06
C LEU A 60 5.35 -8.90 6.24
N HIS A 61 6.53 -9.17 6.82
CA HIS A 61 7.69 -9.60 6.02
C HIS A 61 7.47 -10.88 5.21
N ARG A 62 6.64 -11.82 5.70
CA ARG A 62 6.37 -13.09 4.99
C ARG A 62 5.26 -12.99 3.97
N VAL A 63 4.53 -11.87 3.93
CA VAL A 63 3.40 -11.67 3.03
C VAL A 63 3.88 -11.29 1.61
N GLY A 64 5.17 -10.97 1.44
CA GLY A 64 5.72 -10.63 0.13
C GLY A 64 5.34 -9.22 -0.30
N ILE A 65 5.47 -8.24 0.60
CA ILE A 65 5.33 -6.81 0.25
C ILE A 65 6.26 -6.49 -0.91
N ALA A 66 5.71 -5.91 -1.97
CA ALA A 66 6.40 -5.50 -3.19
C ALA A 66 6.64 -3.98 -3.26
N SER A 67 5.73 -3.19 -2.66
CA SER A 67 5.83 -1.73 -2.64
C SER A 67 5.38 -1.15 -1.30
N ILE A 68 6.05 -0.09 -0.84
CA ILE A 68 5.77 0.59 0.43
C ILE A 68 5.58 2.08 0.16
N PHE A 69 4.47 2.65 0.62
CA PHE A 69 4.15 4.06 0.52
C PHE A 69 3.98 4.70 1.90
N SER A 70 4.48 5.93 2.07
CA SER A 70 4.33 6.71 3.29
C SER A 70 4.21 8.20 2.97
N SER A 71 3.51 8.97 3.80
CA SER A 71 3.65 10.43 3.78
C SER A 71 5.05 10.87 4.22
N THR A 72 5.43 12.13 4.04
CA THR A 72 6.77 12.64 4.38
C THR A 72 7.01 12.87 5.88
N THR A 73 5.99 12.76 6.74
CA THR A 73 6.15 12.98 8.19
C THR A 73 7.08 11.95 8.82
N ALA A 74 7.88 12.37 9.80
CA ALA A 74 8.83 11.51 10.50
C ALA A 74 8.19 10.23 11.03
N ARG A 75 7.05 10.34 11.73
CA ARG A 75 6.31 9.20 12.29
C ARG A 75 5.82 8.19 11.25
N THR A 76 5.34 8.62 10.08
CA THR A 76 4.91 7.67 9.02
C THR A 76 6.12 6.98 8.41
N GLN A 77 7.20 7.73 8.14
CA GLN A 77 8.45 7.18 7.60
C GLN A 77 9.07 6.16 8.55
N GLN A 78 9.19 6.50 9.84
CA GLN A 78 9.71 5.61 10.88
C GLN A 78 8.83 4.36 11.10
N THR A 79 7.53 4.44 10.82
CA THR A 79 6.64 3.26 10.88
C THR A 79 6.90 2.31 9.71
N ALA A 80 7.14 2.83 8.51
CA ALA A 80 7.42 2.06 7.30
C ALA A 80 8.85 1.46 7.27
N GLN A 81 9.81 2.18 7.87
CA GLN A 81 11.24 1.93 7.72
C GLN A 81 11.70 0.50 8.07
N PRO A 82 11.22 -0.14 9.16
CA PRO A 82 11.73 -1.47 9.51
C PRO A 82 11.35 -2.55 8.48
N LEU A 83 10.14 -2.45 7.90
CA LEU A 83 9.74 -3.35 6.82
C LEU A 83 10.51 -3.07 5.54
N ALA A 84 10.70 -1.79 5.20
CA ALA A 84 11.49 -1.37 4.05
C ALA A 84 12.92 -1.95 4.10
N GLN A 85 13.58 -1.86 5.26
CA GLN A 85 14.91 -2.45 5.48
C GLN A 85 14.89 -3.97 5.36
N ARG A 86 13.91 -4.65 5.98
CA ARG A 86 13.83 -6.10 5.98
C ARG A 86 13.52 -6.69 4.60
N SER A 87 12.76 -5.97 3.78
CA SER A 87 12.41 -6.35 2.42
C SER A 87 13.36 -5.78 1.36
N SER A 88 14.37 -4.99 1.75
CA SER A 88 15.25 -4.26 0.82
C SER A 88 14.49 -3.41 -0.21
N LEU A 89 13.40 -2.78 0.22
CA LEU A 89 12.55 -1.92 -0.61
C LEU A 89 12.67 -0.47 -0.20
N PRO A 90 12.60 0.49 -1.14
CA PRO A 90 12.49 1.91 -0.79
C PRO A 90 11.09 2.23 -0.25
N VAL A 91 11.02 3.25 0.60
CA VAL A 91 9.73 3.87 0.96
C VAL A 91 9.42 4.96 -0.06
N GLN A 92 8.32 4.79 -0.80
CA GLN A 92 7.85 5.76 -1.78
C GLN A 92 7.00 6.84 -1.10
N THR A 93 7.36 8.11 -1.30
CA THR A 93 6.62 9.20 -0.66
C THR A 93 5.36 9.57 -1.43
N TYR A 94 4.29 9.91 -0.71
CA TYR A 94 3.09 10.49 -1.30
C TYR A 94 2.62 11.74 -0.55
N ASP A 95 1.83 12.57 -1.23
CA ASP A 95 1.17 13.74 -0.64
C ASP A 95 -0.17 13.32 -0.01
N PRO A 96 -0.34 13.44 1.32
CA PRO A 96 -1.62 13.14 1.97
C PRO A 96 -2.77 14.06 1.53
N GLY A 97 -2.48 15.23 0.94
CA GLY A 97 -3.47 16.12 0.34
C GLY A 97 -3.98 15.68 -1.04
N ALA A 98 -3.35 14.67 -1.67
CA ALA A 98 -3.70 14.16 -2.99
C ALA A 98 -4.02 12.65 -2.98
N PRO A 99 -5.04 12.20 -2.22
CA PRO A 99 -5.29 10.77 -1.99
C PRO A 99 -5.65 10.00 -3.28
N LYS A 100 -6.33 10.64 -4.24
CA LYS A 100 -6.63 10.02 -5.55
C LYS A 100 -5.37 9.69 -6.34
N ALA A 101 -4.38 10.58 -6.31
CA ALA A 101 -3.09 10.35 -6.99
C ALA A 101 -2.31 9.21 -6.33
N LEU A 102 -2.40 9.05 -5.01
CA LEU A 102 -1.85 7.86 -4.34
C LEU A 102 -2.59 6.58 -4.79
N VAL A 103 -3.92 6.61 -4.85
CA VAL A 103 -4.73 5.44 -5.24
C VAL A 103 -4.37 4.97 -6.65
N GLU A 104 -4.23 5.89 -7.61
CA GLU A 104 -3.77 5.58 -8.97
C GLU A 104 -2.37 4.96 -8.97
N LYS A 105 -1.42 5.52 -8.22
CA LYS A 105 -0.07 4.98 -8.10
C LYS A 105 -0.05 3.57 -7.51
N VAL A 106 -0.88 3.31 -6.50
CA VAL A 106 -1.01 2.00 -5.84
C VAL A 106 -1.67 0.98 -6.76
N LYS A 107 -2.72 1.37 -7.49
CA LYS A 107 -3.36 0.50 -8.48
C LYS A 107 -2.45 0.11 -9.65
N ALA A 108 -1.47 0.96 -9.96
CA ALA A 108 -0.44 0.63 -10.95
C ALA A 108 0.67 -0.30 -10.43
N GLN A 109 0.65 -0.69 -9.14
CA GLN A 109 1.59 -1.67 -8.58
C GLN A 109 1.06 -3.09 -8.74
N SER A 110 1.97 -4.05 -8.84
CA SER A 110 1.64 -5.47 -8.75
C SER A 110 2.11 -6.05 -7.41
N GLY A 111 1.51 -7.17 -7.00
CA GLY A 111 1.84 -7.85 -5.74
C GLY A 111 1.10 -7.28 -4.53
N VAL A 112 1.77 -7.24 -3.38
CA VAL A 112 1.20 -6.75 -2.11
C VAL A 112 1.80 -5.39 -1.77
N VAL A 113 0.94 -4.43 -1.41
CA VAL A 113 1.36 -3.05 -1.13
C VAL A 113 1.13 -2.72 0.35
N LEU A 114 2.05 -1.97 0.97
CA LEU A 114 1.83 -1.30 2.25
C LEU A 114 1.66 0.21 2.04
N VAL A 115 0.65 0.81 2.67
CA VAL A 115 0.43 2.25 2.74
C VAL A 115 0.39 2.70 4.20
N VAL A 116 1.24 3.65 4.58
CA VAL A 116 1.31 4.23 5.92
C VAL A 116 0.82 5.68 5.90
N GLY A 117 -0.26 5.95 6.63
CA GLY A 117 -0.92 7.26 6.68
C GLY A 117 -1.20 7.76 8.10
N HIS A 118 -2.29 8.52 8.23
CA HIS A 118 -2.72 9.21 9.46
C HIS A 118 -4.13 8.77 9.85
N SER A 119 -4.53 8.97 11.11
CA SER A 119 -5.88 8.60 11.58
C SER A 119 -7.01 9.19 10.73
N ASN A 120 -6.82 10.42 10.24
CA ASN A 120 -7.79 11.13 9.41
C ASN A 120 -7.68 10.81 7.90
N THR A 121 -6.62 10.18 7.41
CA THR A 121 -6.47 9.85 5.98
C THR A 121 -6.63 8.37 5.67
N VAL A 122 -6.36 7.49 6.64
CA VAL A 122 -6.47 6.04 6.46
C VAL A 122 -7.90 5.60 6.12
N PRO A 123 -8.96 6.04 6.84
CA PRO A 123 -10.34 5.69 6.48
C PRO A 123 -10.71 6.15 5.06
N ASP A 124 -10.25 7.34 4.66
CA ASP A 124 -10.47 7.86 3.31
C ASP A 124 -9.79 7.01 2.24
N LEU A 125 -8.53 6.62 2.47
CA LEU A 125 -7.80 5.75 1.55
C LEU A 125 -8.46 4.38 1.42
N VAL A 126 -8.88 3.77 2.54
CA VAL A 126 -9.59 2.48 2.51
C VAL A 126 -10.85 2.57 1.65
N ARG A 127 -11.64 3.65 1.81
CA ARG A 127 -12.82 3.88 0.99
C ARG A 127 -12.49 4.07 -0.50
N LEU A 128 -11.45 4.83 -0.82
CA LEU A 128 -11.03 5.08 -2.19
C LEU A 128 -10.46 3.83 -2.88
N PHE A 129 -9.89 2.91 -2.11
CA PHE A 129 -9.53 1.59 -2.59
C PHE A 129 -10.75 0.66 -2.77
N GLY A 130 -11.95 1.07 -2.38
CA GLY A 130 -13.18 0.28 -2.49
C GLY A 130 -13.48 -0.60 -1.27
N GLY A 131 -12.68 -0.48 -0.20
CA GLY A 131 -12.90 -1.20 1.06
C GLY A 131 -13.90 -0.50 1.99
N ALA A 132 -14.35 -1.23 3.01
CA ALA A 132 -15.14 -0.68 4.11
C ALA A 132 -14.21 -0.08 5.19
N PRO A 133 -14.24 1.23 5.46
CA PRO A 133 -13.33 1.87 6.43
C PRO A 133 -13.73 1.65 7.89
N GLY A 134 -14.98 1.26 8.17
CA GLY A 134 -15.52 1.23 9.52
C GLY A 134 -15.75 2.64 10.08
N SER A 135 -15.63 2.79 11.40
CA SER A 135 -15.68 4.09 12.06
C SER A 135 -14.39 4.88 11.83
N ASP A 136 -14.40 6.17 12.15
CA ASP A 136 -13.16 6.94 12.26
C ASP A 136 -12.18 6.31 13.27
N ILE A 137 -10.90 6.59 13.06
CA ILE A 137 -9.81 6.16 13.94
C ILE A 137 -9.60 7.24 14.99
N ALA A 138 -9.74 6.90 16.26
CA ALA A 138 -9.53 7.86 17.36
C ALA A 138 -8.07 8.32 17.43
N ASP A 139 -7.80 9.51 17.97
CA ASP A 139 -6.42 10.03 18.05
C ASP A 139 -5.50 9.13 18.89
N ASN A 140 -6.04 8.45 19.90
CA ASN A 140 -5.33 7.47 20.73
C ASN A 140 -5.31 6.04 20.15
N GLU A 141 -5.92 5.80 18.99
CA GLU A 141 -5.97 4.49 18.34
C GLU A 141 -4.87 4.34 17.28
N TYR A 142 -3.87 3.51 17.56
CA TYR A 142 -2.70 3.33 16.69
C TYR A 142 -2.59 1.91 16.12
N ASP A 143 -3.47 1.01 16.54
CA ASP A 143 -3.34 -0.42 16.31
C ASP A 143 -4.11 -0.97 15.13
N ARG A 144 -5.12 -0.26 14.66
CA ARG A 144 -5.90 -0.67 13.49
C ARG A 144 -5.04 -0.80 12.24
N MET A 145 -5.05 -2.00 11.67
CA MET A 145 -4.47 -2.34 10.38
C MET A 145 -5.56 -2.89 9.46
N TYR A 146 -5.64 -2.34 8.26
CA TYR A 146 -6.55 -2.81 7.23
C TYR A 146 -5.80 -3.75 6.30
N GLN A 147 -6.40 -4.89 5.99
CA GLN A 147 -6.01 -5.74 4.87
C GLN A 147 -7.13 -5.69 3.84
N LEU A 148 -6.85 -5.15 2.67
CA LEU A 148 -7.78 -5.05 1.55
C LEU A 148 -7.42 -6.13 0.53
N ILE A 149 -8.33 -7.07 0.29
CA ILE A 149 -8.16 -8.17 -0.66
C ILE A 149 -8.90 -7.80 -1.93
N VAL A 150 -8.17 -7.69 -3.04
CA VAL A 150 -8.72 -7.25 -4.33
C VAL A 150 -9.13 -8.48 -5.15
N GLY A 151 -10.42 -8.62 -5.41
CA GLY A 151 -10.99 -9.70 -6.20
C GLY A 151 -10.85 -9.47 -7.72
N PRO A 152 -11.05 -10.52 -8.54
CA PRO A 152 -10.87 -10.45 -10.00
C PRO A 152 -11.86 -9.52 -10.72
N ASN A 153 -12.97 -9.15 -10.08
CA ASN A 153 -13.96 -8.20 -10.58
C ASN A 153 -13.78 -6.78 -10.01
N GLY A 154 -12.69 -6.52 -9.29
CA GLY A 154 -12.44 -5.25 -8.60
C GLY A 154 -13.19 -5.08 -7.27
N ALA A 155 -13.98 -6.09 -6.82
CA ALA A 155 -14.58 -6.05 -5.49
C ALA A 155 -13.48 -6.17 -4.42
N VAL A 156 -13.59 -5.38 -3.36
CA VAL A 156 -12.60 -5.35 -2.29
C VAL A 156 -13.20 -5.85 -0.98
N THR A 157 -12.57 -6.86 -0.40
CA THR A 157 -12.89 -7.34 0.95
C THR A 157 -11.97 -6.68 1.95
N THR A 158 -12.54 -6.04 2.98
CA THR A 158 -11.77 -5.51 4.10
C THR A 158 -11.70 -6.53 5.24
N VAL A 159 -10.50 -6.82 5.72
CA VAL A 159 -10.24 -7.50 6.98
C VAL A 159 -9.57 -6.51 7.93
N LEU A 160 -10.09 -6.40 9.16
CA LEU A 160 -9.48 -5.62 10.22
C LEU A 160 -8.56 -6.50 11.05
N LEU A 161 -7.33 -6.00 11.25
CA LEU A 161 -6.28 -6.61 12.03
C LEU A 161 -5.80 -5.62 13.09
N THR A 162 -5.18 -6.13 14.15
CA THR A 162 -4.61 -5.32 15.21
C THR A 162 -3.10 -5.49 15.20
N SER A 163 -2.37 -4.39 15.06
CA SER A 163 -0.92 -4.35 15.24
C SER A 163 -0.59 -4.16 16.72
N LEU A 164 0.44 -4.83 17.21
CA LEU A 164 0.90 -4.68 18.59
C LEU A 164 1.84 -3.50 18.72
N PRO A 165 1.66 -2.67 19.77
CA PRO A 165 2.47 -2.69 20.97
C PRO A 165 1.53 -2.56 22.19
N ALA A 166 0.70 -3.56 22.45
CA ALA A 166 -0.17 -3.48 23.62
C ALA A 166 0.64 -3.75 24.89
N THR A 167 1.13 -2.70 25.55
CA THR A 167 1.54 -2.74 26.97
C THR A 167 0.85 -1.62 27.73
N GLY A 168 -0.29 -1.94 28.34
CA GLY A 168 -1.02 -1.08 29.28
C GLY A 168 -2.47 -0.80 28.88
N ALA A 169 -3.40 -1.59 29.43
CA ALA A 169 -4.86 -1.42 29.53
C ALA A 169 -5.61 -0.83 28.32
N ALA A 170 -6.43 -1.68 27.68
CA ALA A 170 -7.60 -1.21 26.94
C ALA A 170 -8.58 -0.50 27.90
N PRO A 171 -9.38 0.48 27.44
CA PRO A 171 -10.54 0.95 28.20
C PRO A 171 -11.58 -0.16 28.39
#